data_AF-A0A3R6L9M3-F1
#
_entry.id   AF-A0A3R6L9M3-F1
#
_cell.length_a   1.000
_cell.length_b   1.000
_cell.length_c   1.000
_cell.angle_alpha   90.00
_cell.angle_beta   90.00
_cell.angle_gamma   90.00
#
_symmetry.space_group_name_H-M   'P 1'
#
loop_
_entity.id
_entity.type
_entity.pdbx_description
1 polymer ?
#
loop_
_entity_poly.entity_id
_entity_poly.type
_entity_poly.pdbx_seq_one_letter_code
_entity_poly.pdbx_strand_id
1 'polypeptide(L)'
;MTVRPCAEGNDLTVYGADCSGCMTVETFEKALHNRLIVPKQKTNQRNGACACVLGVDIGAYDTCGHLCKYCYANTDTALVRENMKKHNPKSPFLLGESMPEDVIHEAVQKTWIDRQLQFDFSTKK
;
A
#
# COMPACT_ATOMS: atom_id res chain seq x y z
N MET A 1 20.56 -3.46 7.61
CA MET A 1 19.31 -3.26 6.86
C MET A 1 18.48 -4.53 7.01
N THR A 2 17.18 -4.42 7.32
CA THR A 2 16.28 -5.58 7.47
C THR A 2 15.48 -5.75 6.18
N VAL A 3 15.54 -6.93 5.56
CA VAL A 3 14.78 -7.26 4.35
C VAL A 3 13.46 -7.93 4.76
N ARG A 4 12.34 -7.49 4.15
CA ARG A 4 11.01 -8.05 4.37
C ARG A 4 10.40 -8.53 3.06
N PRO A 5 10.37 -9.85 2.79
CA PRO A 5 9.77 -10.39 1.58
C PRO A 5 8.24 -10.28 1.61
N CYS A 6 7.62 -10.17 0.44
CA CYS A 6 6.19 -9.96 0.32
C CYS A 6 5.48 -11.28 -0.06
N ALA A 7 4.69 -11.83 0.88
CA ALA A 7 3.83 -12.99 0.62
C ALA A 7 4.55 -14.27 0.14
N GLU A 8 5.81 -14.46 0.55
CA GLU A 8 6.63 -15.65 0.25
C GLU A 8 6.69 -16.64 1.43
N GLY A 9 5.75 -16.52 2.39
CA GLY A 9 5.77 -17.33 3.60
C GLY A 9 7.05 -17.11 4.43
N ASN A 10 7.61 -18.19 4.96
CA ASN A 10 8.78 -18.18 5.84
C ASN A 10 10.05 -18.72 5.16
N ASP A 11 10.02 -18.92 3.86
CA ASP A 11 11.09 -19.62 3.11
C ASP A 11 12.44 -18.89 3.22
N LEU A 12 12.41 -17.57 3.35
CA LEU A 12 13.60 -16.74 3.45
C LEU A 12 14.07 -16.47 4.88
N THR A 13 13.35 -16.95 5.90
CA THR A 13 13.72 -16.77 7.30
C THR A 13 15.10 -17.40 7.59
N VAL A 14 15.42 -18.52 6.94
CA VAL A 14 16.72 -19.20 7.06
C VAL A 14 17.91 -18.34 6.59
N TYR A 15 17.64 -17.35 5.74
CA TYR A 15 18.64 -16.40 5.24
C TYR A 15 18.64 -15.07 6.02
N GLY A 16 17.89 -14.99 7.12
CA GLY A 16 17.79 -13.81 7.97
C GLY A 16 16.78 -12.75 7.51
N ALA A 17 15.88 -13.10 6.59
CA ALA A 17 14.78 -12.21 6.21
C ALA A 17 13.70 -12.14 7.31
N ASP A 18 13.10 -10.96 7.48
CA ASP A 18 11.98 -10.75 8.39
C ASP A 18 10.65 -10.96 7.64
N CYS A 19 10.08 -12.16 7.80
CA CYS A 19 8.83 -12.56 7.18
C CYS A 19 7.56 -12.15 7.96
N SER A 20 7.68 -11.31 8.99
CA SER A 20 6.52 -10.86 9.79
C SER A 20 5.58 -9.90 9.04
N GLY A 21 5.98 -9.42 7.86
CA GLY A 21 5.22 -8.51 7.02
C GLY A 21 5.63 -7.04 7.17
N CYS A 22 5.46 -6.26 6.11
CA CYS A 22 5.90 -4.86 6.06
C CYS A 22 4.81 -3.82 6.35
N MET A 23 3.54 -4.21 6.34
CA MET A 23 2.39 -3.32 6.54
C MET A 23 1.48 -3.86 7.64
N THR A 24 2.06 -4.16 8.81
CA THR A 24 1.33 -4.70 9.98
C THR A 24 0.73 -3.57 10.82
N VAL A 25 -0.21 -3.89 11.72
CA VAL A 25 -0.75 -2.92 12.70
C VAL A 25 0.39 -2.27 13.47
N GLU A 26 1.31 -3.07 14.01
CA GLU A 26 2.48 -2.58 14.75
C GLU A 26 3.33 -1.59 13.94
N THR A 27 3.55 -1.88 12.65
CA THR A 27 4.31 -0.99 11.77
C THR A 27 3.62 0.37 11.64
N PHE A 28 2.30 0.39 11.44
CA PHE A 28 1.54 1.63 11.36
C PHE A 28 1.46 2.35 12.70
N GLU A 29 1.23 1.65 13.81
CA GLU A 29 1.20 2.25 15.14
C GLU A 29 2.52 2.92 15.50
N LYS A 30 3.64 2.26 15.17
CA LYS A 30 4.98 2.82 15.35
C LYS A 30 5.21 4.07 14.49
N ALA A 31 4.79 4.04 13.22
CA ALA A 31 4.98 5.17 12.30
C ALA A 31 4.09 6.37 12.65
N LEU A 32 2.87 6.13 13.13
CA LEU A 32 1.90 7.16 13.49
C LEU A 32 2.05 7.63 14.95
N HIS A 33 2.90 6.97 15.74
CA HIS A 33 3.02 7.17 17.19
C HIS A 33 1.65 7.11 17.90
N ASN A 34 0.80 6.16 17.48
CA ASN A 34 -0.56 6.06 17.98
C ASN A 34 -1.05 4.61 17.93
N ARG A 35 -1.99 4.24 18.80
CA ARG A 35 -2.66 2.94 18.75
C ARG A 35 -3.76 2.95 17.71
N LEU A 36 -4.01 1.78 17.10
CA LEU A 36 -5.00 1.62 16.05
C LEU A 36 -6.02 0.52 16.38
N ILE A 37 -7.30 0.86 16.31
CA ILE A 37 -8.42 -0.08 16.33
C ILE A 37 -8.71 -0.50 14.89
N VAL A 38 -7.95 -1.48 14.40
CA VAL A 38 -8.08 -1.98 13.03
C VAL A 38 -9.29 -2.93 12.92
N PRO A 39 -10.23 -2.69 11.98
CA PRO A 39 -11.36 -3.59 11.74
C PRO A 39 -10.89 -5.00 11.38
N LYS A 40 -11.59 -6.03 11.88
CA LYS A 40 -11.33 -7.41 11.47
C LYS A 40 -11.63 -7.58 9.98
N GLN A 41 -10.66 -8.06 9.22
CA GLN A 41 -10.82 -8.42 7.81
C GLN A 41 -10.79 -9.96 7.67
N LYS A 42 -11.65 -10.52 6.82
CA LYS A 42 -11.69 -11.97 6.56
C LYS A 42 -10.44 -12.45 5.81
N THR A 43 -10.03 -11.67 4.80
CA THR A 43 -8.85 -11.90 3.98
C THR A 43 -8.30 -10.53 3.57
N ASN A 44 -6.98 -10.41 3.54
CA ASN A 44 -6.33 -9.23 3.00
C ASN A 44 -6.06 -9.39 1.50
N GLN A 45 -5.48 -8.37 0.88
CA GLN A 45 -5.11 -8.32 -0.55
C GLN A 45 -4.05 -9.33 -0.98
N ARG A 46 -3.51 -10.14 -0.06
CA ARG A 46 -2.59 -11.24 -0.34
C ARG A 46 -3.23 -12.59 -0.06
N ASN A 47 -4.57 -12.66 0.00
CA ASN A 47 -5.33 -13.88 0.28
C ASN A 47 -4.91 -14.57 1.59
N GLY A 48 -4.48 -13.78 2.59
CA GLY A 48 -4.00 -14.30 3.87
C GLY A 48 -2.55 -14.81 3.86
N ALA A 49 -1.83 -14.74 2.73
CA ALA A 49 -0.42 -15.16 2.63
C ALA A 49 0.57 -14.19 3.31
N CYS A 50 0.10 -13.06 3.83
CA CYS A 50 0.93 -12.06 4.50
C CYS A 50 0.14 -11.38 5.63
N ALA A 51 0.81 -10.72 6.58
CA ALA A 51 0.19 -10.00 7.69
C ALA A 51 -0.22 -8.55 7.36
N CYS A 52 -0.17 -8.14 6.09
CA CYS A 52 -0.51 -6.77 5.69
C CYS A 52 -1.98 -6.44 5.98
N VAL A 53 -2.24 -5.26 6.53
CA VAL A 53 -3.58 -4.81 6.97
C VAL A 53 -4.29 -3.89 5.98
N LEU A 54 -3.56 -3.31 5.05
CA LEU A 54 -4.07 -2.42 4.00
C LEU A 54 -3.48 -2.82 2.66
N GLY A 55 -4.28 -2.77 1.60
CA GLY A 55 -3.78 -2.89 0.24
C GLY A 55 -4.83 -2.52 -0.79
N VAL A 56 -4.66 -1.34 -1.37
CA VAL A 56 -5.36 -0.86 -2.55
C VAL A 56 -4.27 -0.32 -3.46
N ASP A 57 -4.27 -0.75 -4.71
CA ASP A 57 -3.38 -0.16 -5.72
C ASP A 57 -3.97 1.18 -6.18
N ILE A 58 -3.11 2.18 -6.29
CA ILE A 58 -3.46 3.54 -6.75
C ILE A 58 -2.71 3.89 -8.04
N GLY A 59 -1.92 2.97 -8.59
CA GLY A 59 -1.14 3.16 -9.80
C GLY A 59 -1.83 2.62 -11.05
N ALA A 60 -1.35 3.08 -12.21
CA ALA A 60 -1.60 2.46 -13.50
C ALA A 60 -0.26 2.13 -14.15
N TYR A 61 -0.19 0.96 -14.79
CA TYR A 61 1.01 0.55 -15.52
C TYR A 61 1.25 1.41 -16.75
N ASP A 62 2.51 1.44 -17.19
CA ASP A 62 2.95 2.16 -18.37
C ASP A 62 2.54 3.63 -18.35
N THR A 63 2.69 4.29 -17.20
CA THR A 63 2.34 5.71 -17.00
C THR A 63 3.50 6.57 -16.52
N CYS A 64 4.55 5.96 -15.97
CA CYS A 64 5.63 6.70 -15.34
C CYS A 64 6.74 7.05 -16.35
N GLY A 65 6.96 8.35 -16.59
CA GLY A 65 7.95 8.84 -17.56
C GLY A 65 9.43 8.59 -17.22
N HIS A 66 9.74 8.03 -16.04
CA HIS A 66 11.13 7.79 -15.62
C HIS A 66 11.80 6.63 -16.37
N LEU A 67 11.02 5.70 -16.95
CA LEU A 67 11.53 4.58 -17.76
C LEU A 67 12.67 3.79 -17.11
N CYS A 68 12.61 3.61 -15.78
CA CYS A 68 13.64 2.90 -15.05
C CYS A 68 13.74 1.44 -15.53
N LYS A 69 14.96 0.98 -15.87
CA LYS A 69 15.20 -0.37 -16.40
C LYS A 69 14.74 -1.52 -15.49
N TYR A 70 14.64 -1.26 -14.19
CA TYR A 70 14.21 -2.22 -13.16
C TYR A 70 12.72 -2.09 -12.80
N CYS A 71 11.97 -1.18 -13.42
CA CYS A 71 10.58 -0.95 -13.06
C CYS A 71 9.71 -2.08 -13.61
N TYR A 72 9.04 -2.82 -12.73
CA TYR A 72 8.09 -3.85 -13.14
C TYR A 72 6.80 -3.26 -13.74
N ALA A 73 6.46 -2.02 -13.38
CA ALA A 73 5.21 -1.36 -13.76
C ALA A 73 5.26 -0.65 -15.13
N ASN A 74 6.43 -0.55 -15.76
CA ASN A 74 6.61 0.02 -17.09
C ASN A 74 7.21 -1.06 -18.00
N THR A 75 6.34 -1.73 -18.76
CA THR A 75 6.71 -2.83 -19.66
C THR A 75 6.88 -2.36 -21.10
N ASP A 76 6.24 -1.26 -21.51
CA ASP A 76 6.29 -0.73 -22.87
C ASP A 76 6.57 0.79 -22.89
N THR A 77 7.77 1.15 -23.38
CA THR A 77 8.20 2.55 -23.51
C THR A 77 7.37 3.38 -24.49
N ALA A 78 6.80 2.77 -25.53
CA ALA A 78 5.93 3.47 -26.49
C ALA A 78 4.60 3.79 -25.82
N LEU A 79 4.02 2.80 -25.12
CA LEU A 79 2.78 2.99 -24.37
C LEU A 79 2.92 4.04 -23.26
N VAL A 80 4.04 4.06 -22.53
CA VAL A 80 4.34 5.13 -21.55
C VAL A 80 4.25 6.51 -22.19
N ARG A 81 4.91 6.72 -23.34
CA ARG A 81 4.90 8.01 -24.03
C ARG A 81 3.50 8.41 -24.48
N GLU A 82 2.69 7.46 -24.95
CA GLU A 82 1.30 7.73 -25.34
C GLU A 82 0.41 8.04 -24.15
N ASN A 83 0.56 7.29 -23.06
CA ASN A 83 -0.21 7.49 -21.84
C ASN A 83 0.11 8.83 -21.16
N MET A 84 1.37 9.23 -21.11
CA MET A 84 1.75 10.55 -20.56
C MET A 84 1.02 11.71 -21.25
N LYS A 85 0.75 11.60 -22.56
CA LYS A 85 0.00 12.63 -23.31
C LYS A 85 -1.48 12.70 -22.92
N LYS A 86 -2.03 11.61 -22.37
CA LYS A 86 -3.44 11.52 -21.92
C LYS A 86 -3.64 12.04 -20.49
N HIS A 87 -2.58 12.45 -19.80
CA HIS A 87 -2.71 13.02 -18.47
C HIS A 87 -3.42 14.37 -18.55
N ASN A 88 -4.51 14.52 -17.80
CA ASN A 88 -5.22 15.78 -17.63
C ASN A 88 -5.07 16.24 -16.16
N PRO A 89 -4.32 17.32 -15.87
CA PRO A 89 -4.14 17.82 -14.50
C PRO A 89 -5.44 18.28 -13.80
N LYS A 90 -6.52 18.50 -14.55
CA LYS A 90 -7.85 18.84 -14.01
C LYS A 90 -8.72 17.60 -13.73
N SER A 91 -8.31 16.44 -14.22
CA SER A 91 -8.99 15.17 -13.99
C SER A 91 -8.56 14.58 -12.64
N PRO A 92 -9.48 13.95 -11.88
CA PRO A 92 -9.11 13.22 -10.66
C PRO A 92 -8.39 11.89 -10.97
N PHE A 93 -8.37 11.46 -12.24
CA PHE A 93 -7.73 10.22 -12.68
C PHE A 93 -6.26 10.47 -13.03
N LEU A 94 -5.42 9.44 -12.83
CA LEU A 94 -4.02 9.48 -13.26
C LEU A 94 -3.89 9.68 -14.77
N LEU A 95 -4.80 9.06 -15.54
CA LEU A 95 -4.90 9.14 -16.99
C LEU A 95 -6.34 9.32 -17.43
N GLY A 96 -6.56 10.14 -18.46
CA GLY A 96 -7.88 10.32 -19.06
C GLY A 96 -8.87 11.04 -18.16
N GLU A 97 -10.15 10.78 -18.39
CA GLU A 97 -11.29 11.38 -17.71
C GLU A 97 -12.34 10.30 -17.41
N SER A 98 -13.36 10.65 -16.63
CA SER A 98 -14.50 9.77 -16.40
C SER A 98 -15.19 9.43 -17.72
N MET A 99 -15.48 8.14 -17.90
CA MET A 99 -16.28 7.61 -18.99
C MET A 99 -17.74 7.43 -18.53
N PRO A 100 -18.73 7.42 -19.45
CA PRO A 100 -20.14 7.26 -19.11
C PRO A 100 -20.48 5.99 -18.30
N GLU A 101 -19.70 4.93 -18.47
CA GLU A 101 -19.83 3.64 -17.79
C GLU A 101 -19.17 3.58 -16.40
N ASP A 102 -18.39 4.61 -16.03
CA ASP A 102 -17.73 4.64 -14.73
C ASP A 102 -18.75 4.78 -13.59
N VAL A 103 -18.57 3.96 -12.55
CA VAL A 103 -19.37 4.05 -11.33
C VAL A 103 -18.51 4.63 -10.21
N ILE A 104 -18.81 5.88 -9.85
CA ILE A 104 -18.11 6.58 -8.77
C ILE A 104 -18.79 6.23 -7.44
N HIS A 105 -17.99 5.70 -6.51
CA HIS A 105 -18.41 5.42 -5.14
C HIS A 105 -17.69 6.35 -4.17
N GLU A 106 -18.42 6.89 -3.20
CA GLU A 106 -17.81 7.65 -2.12
C GLU A 106 -17.08 6.69 -1.17
N ALA A 107 -15.77 6.90 -1.02
CA ALA A 107 -14.96 6.08 -0.13
C ALA A 107 -15.24 6.44 1.34
N VAL A 108 -15.65 5.45 2.13
CA VAL A 108 -15.89 5.64 3.57
C VAL A 108 -14.55 5.65 4.31
N GLN A 109 -13.97 6.84 4.46
CA GLN A 109 -12.73 7.04 5.22
C GLN A 109 -13.06 7.22 6.71
N LYS A 110 -12.66 6.24 7.54
CA LYS A 110 -12.82 6.30 9.00
C LYS A 110 -11.45 6.27 9.66
N THR A 111 -11.26 7.13 10.66
CA THR A 111 -10.07 7.04 11.51
C THR A 111 -10.10 5.76 12.33
N TRP A 112 -8.96 5.08 12.41
CA TRP A 112 -8.75 3.93 13.29
C TRP A 112 -7.93 4.30 14.53
N ILE A 113 -7.59 5.57 14.72
CA ILE A 113 -6.85 6.02 15.89
C ILE A 113 -7.64 5.72 17.15
N ASP A 114 -7.04 4.98 18.07
CA ASP A 114 -7.54 4.87 19.43
C ASP A 114 -7.31 6.20 20.16
N ARG A 115 -8.40 6.85 20.58
CA ARG A 115 -8.33 8.13 21.29
C ARG A 115 -8.30 7.97 22.80
N GLN A 116 -8.22 6.75 23.32
CA GLN A 116 -8.07 6.52 24.75
C GLN A 116 -6.69 6.96 25.23
N LEU A 117 -6.66 7.53 26.44
CA LEU A 117 -5.42 7.87 27.13
C LEU A 117 -4.61 6.59 27.35
N GLN A 118 -3.38 6.58 26.84
CA GLN A 118 -2.44 5.51 27.06
C GLN A 118 -1.37 6.01 28.02
N PHE A 119 -1.20 5.30 29.14
CA PHE A 119 -0.10 5.54 30.06
C PHE A 119 1.10 4.74 29.56
N ASP A 120 2.18 5.44 29.19
CA ASP A 120 3.42 4.78 28.86
C ASP A 120 4.14 4.33 30.14
N PHE A 121 3.93 3.07 30.52
CA PHE A 121 4.60 2.45 31.66
C PHE A 121 6.03 1.98 31.34
N SER A 122 6.51 2.15 30.09
CA SER A 122 7.83 1.65 29.65
C SER A 122 9.02 2.45 30.21
N THR A 123 8.77 3.55 30.93
CA THR A 123 9.80 4.35 31.61
C THR A 123 10.12 3.91 33.04
N LYS A 124 9.54 2.82 33.55
CA LYS A 124 9.95 2.23 34.83
C LYS A 124 11.08 1.21 34.66
N LYS A 125 12.31 1.71 34.55
CA LYS A 125 13.52 0.97 34.94
C LYS A 125 14.53 1.91 35.57
#